data_AF-A0A2E3KHR0-F1
#
_entry.id   AF-A0A2E3KHR0-F1
#
_cell.length_a   1.000
_cell.length_b   1.000
_cell.length_c   1.000
_cell.angle_alpha   90.00
_cell.angle_beta   90.00
_cell.angle_gamma   90.00
#
_symmetry.space_group_name_H-M   'P 1'
#
loop_
_entity.id
_entity.type
_entity.pdbx_description
1 polymer ?
#
loop_
_entity_poly.entity_id
_entity_poly.type
_entity_poly.pdbx_seq_one_letter_code
_entity_poly.pdbx_strand_id
1 'polypeptide(L)'
;MHDPIGHISGSNGPGSIGPITPKTKPGVALGPGGNGKSFVDELKGQLAEVNRLQAEADVAAEDLVAGRRDDLEGVMIATEKADTAFKMVLAVRNKLVDAYEEVKNLRV
;
A
#
# COMPACT_ATOMS: atom_id res chain seq x y z
N MET A 1 -59.68 -34.41 12.91
CA MET A 1 -59.95 -34.70 14.33
C MET A 1 -59.00 -35.81 14.77
N HIS A 2 -58.14 -35.51 15.76
CA HIS A 2 -57.32 -36.40 16.62
C HIS A 2 -56.28 -37.30 15.90
N ASP A 3 -54.97 -37.17 16.12
CA ASP A 3 -54.30 -37.14 17.43
C ASP A 3 -53.08 -36.21 17.53
N PRO A 4 -52.72 -35.78 18.76
CA PRO A 4 -51.79 -34.70 19.07
C PRO A 4 -50.35 -35.15 19.34
N ILE A 5 -49.42 -34.28 18.95
CA ILE A 5 -48.22 -33.87 19.70
C ILE A 5 -47.49 -34.98 20.46
N GLY A 6 -46.57 -35.63 19.73
CA GLY A 6 -45.42 -36.28 20.34
C GLY A 6 -44.44 -35.24 20.86
N HIS A 7 -44.28 -35.21 22.18
CA HIS A 7 -43.05 -34.92 22.91
C HIS A 7 -42.25 -33.67 22.51
N ILE A 8 -42.57 -32.58 23.21
CA ILE A 8 -41.58 -31.58 23.63
C ILE A 8 -40.46 -32.26 24.42
N SER A 9 -39.23 -32.25 23.89
CA SER A 9 -38.03 -32.41 24.72
C SER A 9 -36.85 -31.74 24.05
N GLY A 10 -36.38 -30.65 24.66
CA GLY A 10 -34.97 -30.27 24.61
C GLY A 10 -34.57 -29.15 23.66
N SER A 11 -34.72 -27.92 24.14
CA SER A 11 -33.86 -26.75 23.84
C SER A 11 -33.77 -26.22 22.40
N ASN A 12 -34.71 -25.33 22.06
CA ASN A 12 -34.39 -24.17 21.24
C ASN A 12 -33.73 -23.10 22.14
N GLY A 13 -32.40 -22.99 22.06
CA GLY A 13 -31.65 -21.79 22.44
C GLY A 13 -31.19 -21.06 21.17
N PRO A 14 -31.03 -19.73 21.18
CA PRO A 14 -30.63 -18.97 20.00
C PRO A 14 -29.12 -19.18 19.75
N GLY A 15 -28.77 -19.60 18.52
CA GLY A 15 -27.38 -19.55 18.05
C GLY A 15 -26.70 -20.90 17.84
N SER A 16 -27.09 -21.64 16.81
CA SER A 16 -26.19 -22.60 16.16
C SER A 16 -25.27 -21.83 15.21
N ILE A 17 -24.11 -21.42 15.72
CA ILE A 17 -23.02 -20.88 14.89
C ILE A 17 -22.44 -22.08 14.13
N GLY A 18 -22.77 -22.21 12.85
CA GLY A 18 -22.14 -23.20 11.97
C GLY A 18 -20.61 -23.01 11.94
N PRO A 19 -19.83 -24.05 11.63
CA PRO A 19 -18.39 -23.94 11.57
C PRO A 19 -17.99 -22.89 10.54
N ILE A 20 -17.39 -21.79 11.02
CA ILE A 20 -16.70 -20.82 10.18
C ILE A 20 -15.52 -21.52 9.52
N THR A 21 -15.74 -22.01 8.29
CA THR A 21 -14.63 -22.39 7.43
C THR A 21 -13.92 -21.10 7.02
N PRO A 22 -12.66 -20.88 7.44
CA PRO A 22 -11.91 -19.75 6.92
C PRO A 22 -11.72 -20.02 5.43
N LYS A 23 -12.37 -19.23 4.58
CA LYS A 23 -11.90 -19.06 3.19
C LYS A 23 -10.63 -18.21 3.24
N THR A 24 -9.56 -18.78 3.81
CA THR A 24 -8.21 -18.33 3.53
C THR A 24 -7.99 -18.56 2.05
N LYS A 25 -8.03 -17.47 1.28
CA LYS A 25 -7.50 -17.47 -0.09
C LYS A 25 -6.09 -18.06 0.02
N PRO A 26 -5.80 -19.19 -0.67
CA PRO A 26 -4.46 -19.74 -0.68
C PRO A 26 -3.48 -18.65 -1.12
N GLY A 27 -2.32 -18.66 -0.49
CA GLY A 27 -1.30 -17.62 -0.57
C GLY A 27 -0.96 -17.20 -1.99
N VAL A 28 -0.35 -16.01 -2.06
CA VAL A 28 0.27 -15.48 -3.26
C VAL A 28 1.19 -16.55 -3.84
N ALA A 29 0.70 -17.28 -4.84
CA ALA A 29 1.50 -18.17 -5.63
C ALA A 29 2.47 -17.28 -6.42
N LEU A 30 3.75 -17.33 -6.05
CA LEU A 30 4.87 -16.90 -6.89
C LEU A 30 4.96 -17.88 -8.08
N GLY A 31 3.97 -17.82 -8.97
CA GLY A 31 4.01 -18.45 -10.27
C GLY A 31 4.85 -17.59 -11.22
N PRO A 32 5.73 -18.18 -12.05
CA PRO A 32 6.44 -17.45 -13.08
C PRO A 32 5.45 -17.07 -14.19
N GLY A 33 4.76 -15.95 -14.05
CA GLY A 33 3.76 -15.51 -15.03
C GLY A 33 2.79 -14.43 -14.57
N GLY A 34 3.16 -13.58 -13.60
CA GLY A 34 2.30 -12.48 -13.18
C GLY A 34 2.30 -11.37 -14.23
N ASN A 35 1.19 -11.21 -14.96
CA ASN A 35 0.82 -9.99 -15.69
C ASN A 35 0.51 -8.82 -14.72
N GLY A 36 1.31 -8.67 -13.66
CA GLY A 36 1.31 -7.54 -12.76
C GLY A 36 2.50 -6.65 -13.11
N LYS A 37 2.30 -5.33 -13.07
CA LYS A 37 3.36 -4.35 -13.28
C LYS A 37 4.58 -4.74 -12.43
N SER A 38 5.76 -4.85 -13.05
CA SER A 38 6.94 -5.31 -12.33
C SER A 38 7.27 -4.33 -11.21
N PHE A 39 7.91 -4.80 -10.13
CA PHE A 39 8.38 -3.90 -9.06
C PHE A 39 9.21 -2.74 -9.63
N VAL A 40 10.00 -3.00 -10.66
CA VAL A 40 10.80 -1.98 -11.35
C VAL A 40 9.91 -0.94 -12.04
N ASP A 41 8.83 -1.36 -12.68
CA ASP A 41 7.89 -0.44 -13.33
C ASP A 41 7.08 0.36 -12.30
N GLU A 42 6.80 -0.22 -11.13
CA GLU A 42 6.20 0.51 -10.03
C GLU A 42 7.15 1.54 -9.44
N LEU A 43 8.38 1.13 -9.13
CA LEU A 43 9.43 2.02 -8.64
C LEU A 43 9.71 3.18 -9.61
N LYS A 44 9.75 2.91 -10.92
CA LYS A 44 9.85 3.97 -11.95
C LYS A 44 8.68 4.93 -11.91
N GLY A 45 7.46 4.42 -11.74
CA GLY A 45 6.26 5.25 -11.59
C GLY A 45 6.31 6.15 -10.36
N GLN A 46 6.74 5.59 -9.21
CA GLN A 46 6.91 6.36 -7.97
C GLN A 46 8.01 7.42 -8.11
N LEU A 47 9.11 7.11 -8.81
CA LEU A 47 10.18 8.07 -9.06
C LEU A 47 9.70 9.27 -9.89
N ALA A 48 8.86 9.01 -10.91
CA ALA A 48 8.22 10.07 -11.69
C ALA A 48 7.26 10.90 -10.83
N GLU A 49 6.53 10.27 -9.91
CA GLU A 49 5.65 10.97 -8.98
C GLU A 49 6.43 11.86 -8.02
N VAL A 50 7.57 11.41 -7.48
CA VAL A 50 8.43 12.25 -6.64
C VAL A 50 8.94 13.46 -7.42
N ASN A 51 9.34 13.29 -8.68
CA ASN A 51 9.76 14.41 -9.53
C ASN A 51 8.62 15.42 -9.74
N ARG A 52 7.40 14.93 -9.94
CA ARG A 52 6.21 15.78 -10.05
C ARG A 52 5.95 16.56 -8.77
N LEU A 53 6.02 15.91 -7.61
CA LEU A 53 5.83 16.55 -6.31
C LEU A 53 6.89 17.63 -6.03
N GLN A 54 8.14 17.41 -6.44
CA GLN A 54 9.19 18.43 -6.34
C GLN A 54 8.86 19.65 -7.20
N ALA A 55 8.53 19.44 -8.48
CA ALA A 55 8.18 20.53 -9.38
C ALA A 55 6.94 21.31 -8.90
N GLU A 56 5.94 20.63 -8.34
CA GLU A 56 4.74 21.26 -7.78
C GLU A 56 5.08 22.09 -6.54
N ALA A 57 5.95 21.59 -5.66
CA ALA A 57 6.43 22.32 -4.49
C ALA A 57 7.23 23.57 -4.89
N ASP A 58 8.10 23.47 -5.89
CA ASP A 58 8.90 24.59 -6.42
C ASP A 58 8.00 25.70 -6.96
N VAL A 59 7.01 25.35 -7.81
CA VAL A 59 6.04 26.32 -8.36
C VAL A 59 5.22 26.96 -7.23
N ALA A 60 4.75 26.16 -6.28
CA ALA A 60 3.96 26.66 -5.17
C ALA A 60 4.77 27.62 -4.28
N ALA A 61 6.06 27.35 -4.08
CA ALA A 61 6.98 28.22 -3.36
C ALA A 61 7.24 29.53 -4.12
N GLU A 62 7.47 29.46 -5.43
CA GLU A 62 7.64 30.65 -6.28
C GLU A 62 6.40 31.53 -6.29
N ASP A 63 5.21 30.94 -6.42
CA ASP A 63 3.95 31.67 -6.43
C ASP A 63 3.65 32.37 -5.10
N LEU A 64 3.99 31.72 -3.99
CA LEU A 64 3.87 32.31 -2.65
C LEU A 64 4.81 33.50 -2.46
N VAL A 65 6.09 33.36 -2.83
CA VAL A 65 7.07 34.45 -2.73
C VAL A 65 6.73 35.61 -3.68
N ALA A 66 6.14 35.31 -4.84
CA ALA A 66 5.66 36.29 -5.80
C ALA A 66 4.34 36.98 -5.37
N GLY A 67 3.72 36.56 -4.26
CA GLY A 67 2.42 37.07 -3.80
C GLY A 67 1.25 36.67 -4.71
N ARG A 68 1.42 35.64 -5.55
CA ARG A 68 0.36 35.04 -6.38
C ARG A 68 -0.45 33.98 -5.63
N ARG A 69 0.09 33.50 -4.52
CA ARG A 69 -0.55 32.59 -3.55
C ARG A 69 -0.37 33.14 -2.14
N ASP A 70 -1.40 33.01 -1.31
CA ASP A 70 -1.37 33.38 0.11
C ASP A 70 -1.47 32.16 1.04
N ASP A 71 -1.44 30.95 0.48
CA ASP A 71 -1.60 29.68 1.20
C ASP A 71 -0.26 29.06 1.57
N LEU A 72 0.44 29.71 2.50
CA LEU A 72 1.69 29.23 3.08
C LEU A 72 1.59 27.77 3.57
N GLU A 73 0.48 27.40 4.20
CA GLU A 73 0.23 26.05 4.70
C GLU A 73 0.27 24.99 3.59
N GLY A 74 -0.35 25.28 2.44
CA GLY A 74 -0.36 24.38 1.29
C GLY A 74 1.03 24.18 0.69
N VAL A 75 1.82 25.26 0.60
CA VAL A 75 3.22 25.21 0.13
C VAL A 75 4.11 24.40 1.07
N MET A 76 3.95 24.59 2.39
CA MET A 76 4.70 23.82 3.38
C MET A 76 4.35 22.33 3.30
N ILE A 77 3.07 21.99 3.17
CA ILE A 77 2.63 20.59 3.03
C ILE A 77 3.17 19.97 1.73
N ALA A 78 3.12 20.69 0.61
CA ALA A 78 3.65 20.21 -0.66
C ALA A 78 5.15 19.92 -0.57
N THR A 79 5.90 20.84 0.03
CA THR A 79 7.34 20.71 0.29
C THR A 79 7.66 19.50 1.18
N GLU A 80 6.95 19.35 2.31
CA GLU A 80 7.18 18.24 3.25
C GLU A 80 6.86 16.88 2.61
N LYS A 81 5.81 16.83 1.78
CA LYS A 81 5.43 15.63 1.02
C LYS A 81 6.52 15.27 0.00
N ALA A 82 7.04 16.24 -0.72
CA ALA A 82 8.12 16.03 -1.69
C ALA A 82 9.40 15.51 -0.99
N ASP A 83 9.78 16.10 0.14
CA ASP A 83 10.97 15.70 0.92
C ASP A 83 10.81 14.28 1.50
N THR A 84 9.66 13.98 2.10
CA THR A 84 9.37 12.62 2.61
C THR A 84 9.41 11.57 1.51
N ALA A 85 8.80 11.85 0.36
CA ALA A 85 8.80 10.95 -0.78
C ALA A 85 10.22 10.74 -1.34
N PHE A 86 11.03 11.79 -1.39
CA PHE A 86 12.43 11.71 -1.80
C PHE A 86 13.27 10.86 -0.85
N LYS A 87 13.14 11.06 0.47
CA LYS A 87 13.80 10.23 1.49
C LYS A 87 13.46 8.74 1.33
N MET A 88 12.20 8.42 1.03
CA MET A 88 11.78 7.05 0.77
C MET A 88 12.48 6.46 -0.46
N VAL A 89 12.58 7.21 -1.56
CA VAL A 89 13.30 6.78 -2.77
C VAL A 89 14.79 6.51 -2.45
N LEU A 90 15.43 7.37 -1.64
CA LEU A 90 16.82 7.16 -1.24
C LEU A 90 16.98 5.86 -0.43
N ALA A 91 16.05 5.56 0.48
CA ALA A 91 16.07 4.32 1.24
C ALA A 91 15.96 3.09 0.31
N VAL A 92 15.10 3.15 -0.71
CA VAL A 92 14.98 2.08 -1.72
C VAL A 92 16.26 1.97 -2.55
N ARG A 93 16.83 3.10 -3.00
CA ARG A 93 18.10 3.12 -3.73
C ARG A 93 19.21 2.42 -2.94
N ASN A 94 19.36 2.76 -1.66
CA ASN A 94 20.37 2.15 -0.80
C ASN A 94 20.14 0.63 -0.68
N LYS A 95 18.89 0.19 -0.47
CA LYS A 95 18.55 -1.24 -0.40
C LYS A 95 18.84 -2.00 -1.69
N LEU A 96 18.67 -1.36 -2.86
CA LEU A 96 19.01 -1.96 -4.14
C LEU A 96 20.53 -2.10 -4.33
N VAL A 97 21.31 -1.13 -3.86
CA VAL A 97 22.78 -1.22 -3.84
C VAL A 97 23.22 -2.35 -2.91
N ASP A 98 22.69 -2.42 -1.69
CA ASP A 98 22.97 -3.49 -0.73
C ASP A 98 22.68 -4.88 -1.35
N ALA A 99 21.52 -5.02 -2.01
CA ALA A 99 21.12 -6.28 -2.65
C ALA A 99 22.04 -6.67 -3.81
N TYR A 100 22.54 -5.69 -4.58
CA TYR A 100 23.52 -5.94 -5.62
C TYR A 100 24.86 -6.40 -5.04
N GLU A 101 25.33 -5.77 -3.97
CA GLU A 101 26.55 -6.16 -3.27
C GLU A 101 26.44 -7.58 -2.68
N GLU A 102 25.31 -7.92 -2.07
CA GLU A 102 25.04 -9.27 -1.54
C GLU A 102 25.11 -10.34 -2.64
N VAL A 103 24.45 -10.10 -3.79
CA VAL A 103 24.49 -11.03 -4.93
C VAL A 103 25.90 -11.19 -5.48
N LYS A 104 26.71 -10.12 -5.48
CA LYS A 104 28.11 -10.20 -5.89
C LYS A 104 28.93 -11.05 -4.91
N ASN A 105 28.72 -10.88 -3.61
CA ASN A 105 29.43 -11.62 -2.57
C ASN A 105 29.06 -13.10 -2.51
N LEU A 106 27.85 -13.47 -2.91
CA LEU A 106 27.43 -14.88 -3.04
C LEU A 106 28.07 -15.61 -4.25
N ARG A 107 28.59 -14.87 -5.24
CA ARG A 107 29.12 -15.43 -6.49
C ARG A 107 30.64 -15.54 -6.52
N VAL A 108 31.30 -15.36 -5.38
CA VAL A 108 32.72 -15.66 -5.17
C VAL A 108 32.87 -16.85 -4.25
#